data_AF-A0A3D1H7P8-F1
#
_entry.id   AF-A0A3D1H7P8-F1
#
_cell.length_a   1.000
_cell.length_b   1.000
_cell.length_c   1.000
_cell.angle_alpha   90.00
_cell.angle_beta   90.00
_cell.angle_gamma   90.00
#
_symmetry.space_group_name_H-M   'P 1'
#
loop_
_entity.id
_entity.type
_entity.pdbx_description
1 polymer ?
#
loop_
_entity_poly.entity_id
_entity_poly.type
_entity_poly.pdbx_seq_one_letter_code
_entity_poly.pdbx_strand_id
1 'polypeptide(L)'
;MKAVISNRIYMEVSDDLQLSIDKELTYAIPTHNPLDPPQMIKNMGLIRKGLVSLPVGRMDLIPEHYEIVDKRITKPVEFPTFKYELRDSQKDVYDALEDNSIINAWVSWGKTFTGLAIAGKLGQKTLIITHTVALRNQWAKEVEKVYGITAGILGSGNWEIDHPIVIGNTQTLYRNIEKIRKEFGTIILDEMHHVSSPTFSKLLDTNHCRYKIGLSGTIERKDGKHVVFRDYFGSKIFKPPKENYMTPSVHLVHSEIRFMDGAKIPWANRVTKLANDEEYRHTIAMLAAAYAARGHKVLVVSDRVAFLKSCAELTGEKAVCVTGDIPHADREGLIDQVLYGDANVLYGTQAIFSEGISVDTLSCLILGTPVNNEPLLTQLVGRVIRKKEGKIDPVIIDIHLKGNTARRQASNRVGFYMKQGWQIKQL
;
A
#
# COMPACT_ATOMS: atom_id res chain seq x y z
N MET A 1 -1.64 -30.92 -27.65
CA MET A 1 -2.45 -30.40 -26.52
C MET A 1 -2.41 -28.88 -26.59
N LYS A 2 -3.44 -28.21 -26.07
CA LYS A 2 -3.65 -26.78 -26.23
C LYS A 2 -3.80 -26.08 -24.89
N ALA A 3 -3.22 -24.88 -24.76
CA ALA A 3 -3.46 -23.97 -23.65
C ALA A 3 -4.19 -22.72 -24.14
N VAL A 4 -5.37 -22.46 -23.59
CA VAL A 4 -6.16 -21.25 -23.88
C VAL A 4 -5.99 -20.27 -22.74
N ILE A 5 -5.40 -19.12 -23.02
CA ILE A 5 -5.19 -18.04 -22.05
C ILE A 5 -6.35 -17.06 -22.17
N SER A 6 -7.04 -16.76 -21.07
CA SER A 6 -8.14 -15.79 -21.03
C SER A 6 -8.11 -15.04 -19.69
N ASN A 7 -9.17 -15.02 -18.90
CA ASN A 7 -9.10 -14.55 -17.51
C ASN A 7 -8.24 -15.48 -16.63
N ARG A 8 -8.25 -16.77 -16.99
CA ARG A 8 -7.40 -17.85 -16.46
C ARG A 8 -6.80 -18.62 -17.64
N ILE A 9 -5.81 -19.46 -17.38
CA ILE A 9 -5.27 -20.39 -18.37
C ILE A 9 -6.05 -21.70 -18.23
N TYR A 10 -6.56 -22.22 -19.35
CA TYR A 10 -7.26 -23.49 -19.45
C TYR A 10 -6.44 -24.42 -20.32
N MET A 11 -6.02 -25.57 -19.82
CA MET A 11 -5.18 -26.48 -20.61
C MET A 11 -5.54 -27.95 -20.39
N GLU A 12 -5.44 -28.72 -21.47
CA GLU A 12 -5.52 -30.18 -21.41
C GLU A 12 -4.27 -30.74 -20.73
N VAL A 13 -4.40 -31.75 -19.88
CA VAL A 13 -3.29 -32.31 -19.10
C VAL A 13 -3.37 -33.83 -19.02
N SER A 14 -2.21 -34.50 -18.96
CA SER A 14 -2.12 -35.87 -18.49
C SER A 14 -2.30 -35.93 -16.96
N ASP A 15 -2.53 -37.12 -16.41
CA ASP A 15 -2.68 -37.30 -14.96
C ASP A 15 -1.39 -36.86 -14.21
N ASP A 16 -0.21 -37.18 -14.75
CA ASP A 16 1.08 -36.76 -14.17
C ASP A 16 1.28 -35.25 -14.19
N LEU A 17 0.95 -34.60 -15.31
CA LEU A 17 1.06 -33.14 -15.43
C LEU A 17 0.05 -32.44 -14.51
N GLN A 18 -1.16 -32.99 -14.38
CA GLN A 18 -2.17 -32.49 -13.43
C GLN A 18 -1.64 -32.53 -11.99
N LEU A 19 -1.02 -33.64 -11.58
CA LEU A 19 -0.45 -33.78 -10.23
C LEU A 19 0.71 -32.80 -9.99
N SER A 20 1.57 -32.61 -10.99
CA SER A 20 2.65 -31.61 -10.95
C SER A 20 2.09 -30.19 -10.78
N ILE A 21 1.07 -29.81 -11.56
CA ILE A 21 0.44 -28.50 -11.49
C ILE A 21 -0.30 -28.30 -10.16
N ASP A 22 -1.03 -29.31 -9.66
CA ASP A 22 -1.71 -29.21 -8.35
C ASP A 22 -0.71 -28.93 -7.23
N LYS A 23 0.45 -29.60 -7.27
CA LYS A 23 1.53 -29.38 -6.31
C LYS A 23 2.11 -27.97 -6.40
N GLU A 24 2.38 -27.48 -7.61
CA GLU A 24 2.92 -26.14 -7.87
C GLU A 24 1.95 -24.99 -7.52
N LEU A 25 0.65 -25.27 -7.48
CA LEU A 25 -0.41 -24.32 -7.16
C LEU A 25 -1.07 -24.57 -5.80
N THR A 26 -0.46 -25.44 -4.98
CA THR A 26 -0.87 -25.71 -3.60
C THR A 26 0.13 -25.09 -2.63
N TYR A 27 -0.31 -24.05 -1.93
CA TYR A 27 0.50 -23.32 -0.98
C TYR A 27 0.08 -23.67 0.45
N ALA A 28 1.02 -24.18 1.25
CA ALA A 28 0.84 -24.41 2.68
C ALA A 28 1.36 -23.19 3.46
N ILE A 29 0.46 -22.52 4.17
CA ILE A 29 0.79 -21.33 4.96
C ILE A 29 0.71 -21.68 6.44
N PRO A 30 1.80 -21.49 7.21
CA PRO A 30 1.79 -21.75 8.63
C PRO A 30 0.81 -20.81 9.35
N THR A 31 0.10 -21.36 10.32
CA THR A 31 -0.78 -20.61 11.23
C THR A 31 0.04 -20.01 12.37
N HIS A 32 -0.56 -19.07 13.11
CA HIS A 32 0.12 -18.46 14.27
C HIS A 32 0.37 -19.48 15.41
N ASN A 33 -0.50 -20.48 15.53
CA ASN A 33 -0.31 -21.58 16.46
C ASN A 33 0.33 -22.76 15.71
N PRO A 34 1.59 -23.15 16.00
CA PRO A 34 2.28 -24.23 15.30
C PRO A 34 1.57 -25.60 15.37
N LEU A 35 0.62 -25.76 16.31
CA LEU A 35 -0.19 -26.97 16.46
C LEU A 35 -1.42 -26.99 15.56
N ASP A 36 -1.85 -25.85 15.02
CA ASP A 36 -2.97 -25.80 14.09
C ASP A 36 -2.51 -26.25 12.70
N PRO A 37 -3.35 -26.97 11.93
CA PRO A 37 -3.01 -27.36 10.58
C PRO A 37 -2.74 -26.11 9.71
N PRO A 38 -1.81 -26.19 8.73
CA PRO A 38 -1.52 -25.06 7.87
C PRO A 38 -2.75 -24.66 7.05
N GLN A 39 -2.87 -23.37 6.78
CA GLN A 39 -3.85 -22.88 5.84
C GLN A 39 -3.41 -23.28 4.42
N MET A 40 -4.22 -24.10 3.77
CA MET A 40 -3.98 -24.50 2.38
C MET A 40 -4.66 -23.54 1.42
N ILE A 41 -3.91 -23.04 0.43
CA ILE A 41 -4.46 -22.33 -0.72
C ILE A 41 -4.21 -23.18 -1.96
N LYS A 42 -5.28 -23.55 -2.66
CA LYS A 42 -5.21 -24.29 -3.93
C LYS A 42 -5.76 -23.42 -5.03
N ASN A 43 -4.92 -23.10 -6.01
CA ASN A 43 -5.29 -22.21 -7.11
C ASN A 43 -5.47 -22.92 -8.45
N MET A 44 -5.20 -24.23 -8.53
CA MET A 44 -5.66 -25.06 -9.64
C MET A 44 -7.15 -25.36 -9.51
N GLY A 45 -7.91 -25.22 -10.59
CA GLY A 45 -9.30 -25.68 -10.67
C GLY A 45 -9.43 -26.82 -11.66
N LEU A 46 -10.06 -27.93 -11.26
CA LEU A 46 -10.39 -29.03 -12.17
C LEU A 46 -11.71 -28.72 -12.90
N ILE A 47 -11.68 -28.60 -14.23
CA ILE A 47 -12.89 -28.32 -15.03
C ILE A 47 -13.62 -29.63 -15.37
N ARG A 48 -12.84 -30.61 -15.82
CA ARG A 48 -13.25 -32.01 -16.03
C ARG A 48 -11.98 -32.86 -16.07
N LYS A 49 -12.11 -34.19 -16.08
CA LYS A 49 -10.96 -35.08 -16.24
C LYS A 49 -10.12 -34.69 -17.46
N GLY A 50 -8.82 -34.50 -17.27
CA GLY A 50 -7.87 -34.10 -18.33
C GLY A 50 -7.94 -32.64 -18.75
N LEU A 51 -8.70 -31.77 -18.07
CA LEU A 51 -8.78 -30.33 -18.34
C LEU A 51 -8.77 -29.52 -17.05
N VAL A 52 -7.75 -28.70 -16.86
CA VAL A 52 -7.56 -27.86 -15.68
C VAL A 52 -7.61 -26.38 -16.02
N SER A 53 -7.83 -25.56 -14.99
CA SER A 53 -7.66 -24.12 -15.02
C SER A 53 -6.63 -23.68 -13.99
N LEU A 54 -5.78 -22.74 -14.35
CA LEU A 54 -4.74 -22.19 -13.50
C LEU A 54 -4.73 -20.65 -13.59
N PRO A 55 -4.17 -19.97 -12.59
CA PRO A 55 -4.06 -18.51 -12.58
C PRO A 55 -3.23 -18.00 -13.76
N VAL A 56 -3.61 -16.85 -14.32
CA VAL A 56 -2.98 -16.33 -15.55
C VAL A 56 -1.52 -15.91 -15.37
N GLY A 57 -1.09 -15.62 -14.15
CA GLY A 57 0.31 -15.31 -13.88
C GLY A 57 1.23 -16.53 -13.97
N ARG A 58 0.68 -17.75 -13.99
CA ARG A 58 1.45 -19.01 -14.03
C ARG A 58 1.63 -19.57 -15.44
N MET A 59 1.96 -18.69 -16.39
CA MET A 59 2.30 -19.10 -17.76
C MET A 59 3.55 -20.00 -17.80
N ASP A 60 4.42 -19.93 -16.77
CA ASP A 60 5.56 -20.82 -16.57
C ASP A 60 5.18 -22.30 -16.46
N LEU A 61 3.92 -22.61 -16.13
CA LEU A 61 3.43 -23.99 -16.02
C LEU A 61 2.89 -24.55 -17.34
N ILE A 62 2.84 -23.76 -18.42
CA ILE A 62 2.44 -24.25 -19.74
C ILE A 62 3.64 -24.96 -20.37
N PRO A 63 3.54 -26.25 -20.74
CA PRO A 63 4.65 -26.94 -21.40
C PRO A 63 5.03 -26.29 -22.73
N GLU A 64 6.33 -26.21 -23.03
CA GLU A 64 6.85 -25.50 -24.22
C GLU A 64 6.27 -26.00 -25.56
N HIS A 65 5.90 -27.28 -25.62
CA HIS A 65 5.35 -27.92 -26.82
C HIS A 65 3.83 -27.74 -26.99
N TYR A 66 3.16 -27.02 -26.08
CA TYR A 66 1.73 -26.74 -26.20
C TYR A 66 1.46 -25.61 -27.20
N GLU A 67 0.40 -25.76 -27.98
CA GLU A 67 -0.14 -24.64 -28.75
C GLU A 67 -0.80 -23.64 -27.78
N ILE A 68 -0.30 -22.39 -27.77
CA ILE A 68 -0.88 -21.31 -26.98
C ILE A 68 -1.89 -20.54 -27.83
N VAL A 69 -3.12 -20.44 -27.33
CA VAL A 69 -4.14 -19.54 -27.87
C VAL A 69 -4.48 -18.47 -26.85
N ASP A 70 -3.99 -17.26 -27.09
CA ASP A 70 -4.25 -16.11 -26.25
C ASP A 70 -5.58 -15.43 -26.63
N LYS A 71 -6.55 -15.52 -25.74
CA LYS A 71 -7.87 -14.88 -25.78
C LYS A 71 -8.00 -13.80 -24.70
N ARG A 72 -6.90 -13.33 -24.12
CA ARG A 72 -6.93 -12.15 -23.27
C ARG A 72 -7.36 -10.93 -24.09
N ILE A 73 -7.99 -10.01 -23.41
CA ILE A 73 -8.54 -8.80 -24.01
C ILE A 73 -7.46 -7.74 -24.06
N THR A 74 -7.24 -7.24 -25.27
CA THR A 74 -6.63 -5.95 -25.54
C THR A 74 -7.74 -4.95 -25.84
N LYS A 75 -7.54 -3.70 -25.41
CA LYS A 75 -8.40 -2.56 -25.68
C LYS A 75 -7.50 -1.38 -26.04
N PRO A 76 -6.92 -1.35 -27.25
CA PRO A 76 -6.06 -0.26 -27.66
C PRO A 76 -6.79 1.08 -27.56
N VAL A 77 -6.14 2.08 -26.98
CA VAL A 77 -6.63 3.46 -26.93
C VAL A 77 -5.46 4.39 -27.12
N GLU A 78 -5.70 5.55 -27.74
CA GLU A 78 -4.69 6.59 -27.84
C GLU A 78 -4.54 7.29 -26.49
N PHE A 79 -3.32 7.29 -25.96
CA PHE A 79 -2.97 8.08 -24.79
C PHE A 79 -2.44 9.45 -25.26
N PRO A 80 -2.76 10.54 -24.54
CA PRO A 80 -2.02 11.79 -24.68
C PRO A 80 -0.53 11.57 -24.41
N THR A 81 0.32 12.46 -24.92
CA THR A 81 1.76 12.42 -24.63
C THR A 81 2.00 12.57 -23.13
N PHE A 82 2.82 11.67 -22.57
CA PHE A 82 3.25 11.76 -21.17
C PHE A 82 4.18 12.97 -21.01
N LYS A 83 3.81 13.91 -20.13
CA LYS A 83 4.38 15.26 -20.08
C LYS A 83 5.76 15.39 -19.40
N TYR A 84 6.25 14.34 -18.76
CA TYR A 84 7.42 14.41 -17.88
C TYR A 84 8.43 13.33 -18.19
N GLU A 85 9.70 13.59 -17.87
CA GLU A 85 10.74 12.59 -17.99
C GLU A 85 10.76 11.63 -16.79
N LEU A 86 11.03 10.36 -17.08
CA LEU A 86 11.28 9.35 -16.05
C LEU A 86 12.72 9.49 -15.55
N ARG A 87 12.92 9.30 -14.25
CA ARG A 87 14.28 9.15 -13.68
C ARG A 87 14.88 7.82 -14.14
N ASP A 88 16.20 7.70 -14.13
CA ASP A 88 16.91 6.49 -14.62
C ASP A 88 16.35 5.20 -14.01
N SER A 89 16.20 5.13 -12.69
CA SER A 89 15.66 3.94 -12.01
C SER A 89 14.20 3.64 -12.37
N GLN A 90 13.42 4.64 -12.78
CA GLN A 90 12.05 4.48 -13.28
C GLN A 90 12.04 4.05 -14.74
N LYS A 91 12.97 4.61 -15.54
CA LYS A 91 13.18 4.29 -16.94
C LYS A 91 13.61 2.83 -17.12
N ASP A 92 14.53 2.33 -16.28
CA ASP A 92 14.95 0.92 -16.30
C ASP A 92 13.77 -0.04 -16.15
N VAL A 93 12.86 0.25 -15.21
CA VAL A 93 11.64 -0.53 -14.99
C VAL A 93 10.67 -0.36 -16.17
N TYR A 94 10.48 0.88 -16.64
CA TYR A 94 9.61 1.20 -17.75
C TYR A 94 10.04 0.46 -19.03
N ASP A 95 11.32 0.51 -19.40
CA ASP A 95 11.87 -0.09 -20.60
C ASP A 95 11.77 -1.62 -20.54
N ALA A 96 12.13 -2.22 -19.40
CA ALA A 96 12.13 -3.67 -19.23
C ALA A 96 10.74 -4.31 -19.02
N LEU A 97 9.70 -3.54 -18.70
CA LEU A 97 8.34 -4.08 -18.51
C LEU A 97 7.63 -4.30 -19.84
N GLU A 98 7.28 -5.56 -20.13
CA GLU A 98 6.62 -5.98 -21.37
C GLU A 98 5.32 -6.77 -21.12
N ASP A 99 5.17 -7.35 -19.92
CA ASP A 99 4.04 -8.21 -19.55
C ASP A 99 3.69 -8.03 -18.06
N ASN A 100 2.79 -8.87 -17.55
CA ASN A 100 2.45 -9.02 -16.15
C ASN A 100 3.70 -8.97 -15.27
N SER A 101 3.68 -8.09 -14.28
CA SER A 101 4.81 -7.94 -13.38
C SER A 101 4.42 -7.31 -12.06
N ILE A 102 5.31 -7.46 -11.09
CA ILE A 102 5.26 -6.81 -9.79
C ILE A 102 6.32 -5.73 -9.76
N ILE A 103 5.95 -4.51 -9.42
CA ILE A 103 6.88 -3.43 -9.12
C ILE A 103 6.90 -3.25 -7.60
N ASN A 104 7.96 -3.78 -6.99
CA ASN A 104 8.20 -3.65 -5.55
C ASN A 104 9.14 -2.48 -5.29
N ALA A 105 8.54 -1.28 -5.28
CA ALA A 105 9.26 -0.04 -5.13
C ALA A 105 8.98 0.62 -3.78
N TRP A 106 10.04 1.14 -3.16
CA TRP A 106 9.96 1.83 -1.88
C TRP A 106 8.99 3.03 -1.92
N VAL A 107 8.63 3.55 -0.74
CA VAL A 107 7.98 4.86 -0.64
C VAL A 107 8.87 5.92 -1.29
N SER A 108 8.26 6.97 -1.86
CA SER A 108 8.96 8.07 -2.54
C SER A 108 9.60 7.76 -3.90
N TRP A 109 9.58 6.50 -4.38
CA TRP A 109 10.04 6.14 -5.74
C TRP A 109 9.10 6.58 -6.87
N GLY A 110 7.88 7.03 -6.56
CA GLY A 110 6.93 7.48 -7.58
C GLY A 110 6.18 6.34 -8.29
N LYS A 111 5.69 5.35 -7.52
CA LYS A 111 4.89 4.22 -8.03
C LYS A 111 3.72 4.66 -8.92
N THR A 112 2.95 5.65 -8.49
CA THR A 112 1.81 6.21 -9.23
C THR A 112 2.26 6.78 -10.59
N PHE A 113 3.27 7.65 -10.57
CA PHE A 113 3.85 8.28 -11.75
C PHE A 113 4.38 7.26 -12.76
N THR A 114 5.20 6.30 -12.31
CA THR A 114 5.74 5.26 -13.19
C THR A 114 4.65 4.32 -13.69
N GLY A 115 3.67 3.98 -12.85
CA GLY A 115 2.52 3.16 -13.26
C GLY A 115 1.71 3.80 -14.38
N LEU A 116 1.53 5.13 -14.34
CA LEU A 116 0.88 5.88 -15.41
C LEU A 116 1.72 5.92 -16.68
N ALA A 117 3.05 6.10 -16.58
CA ALA A 117 3.93 6.01 -17.74
C ALA A 117 3.81 4.63 -18.41
N ILE A 118 3.84 3.54 -17.62
CA ILE A 118 3.66 2.17 -18.11
C ILE A 118 2.28 1.98 -18.77
N ALA A 119 1.22 2.53 -18.21
CA ALA A 119 -0.11 2.49 -18.83
C ALA A 119 -0.09 3.07 -20.25
N GLY A 120 0.57 4.23 -20.43
CA GLY A 120 0.77 4.86 -21.73
C GLY A 120 1.64 4.01 -22.67
N LYS A 121 2.73 3.41 -22.17
CA LYS A 121 3.59 2.48 -22.94
C LYS A 121 2.79 1.32 -23.53
N LEU A 122 1.94 0.70 -22.71
CA LEU A 122 1.14 -0.46 -23.12
C LEU A 122 -0.02 -0.07 -24.06
N GLY A 123 -0.43 1.21 -24.07
CA GLY A 123 -1.42 1.75 -25.00
C GLY A 123 -2.80 1.09 -24.90
N GLN A 124 -3.14 0.52 -23.73
CA GLN A 124 -4.42 -0.14 -23.50
C GLN A 124 -5.30 0.66 -22.55
N LYS A 125 -6.62 0.60 -22.73
CA LYS A 125 -7.59 1.10 -21.76
C LYS A 125 -7.29 0.48 -20.40
N THR A 126 -6.98 1.34 -19.43
CA THR A 126 -6.35 0.94 -18.17
C THR A 126 -7.30 1.15 -17.00
N LEU A 127 -7.49 0.11 -16.19
CA LEU A 127 -8.15 0.20 -14.89
C LEU A 127 -7.11 0.23 -13.77
N ILE A 128 -7.12 1.30 -12.99
CA ILE A 128 -6.36 1.42 -11.75
C ILE A 128 -7.28 1.05 -10.58
N ILE A 129 -6.86 0.07 -9.79
CA ILE A 129 -7.61 -0.42 -8.64
C ILE A 129 -7.00 0.14 -7.36
N THR A 130 -7.81 0.82 -6.56
CA THR A 130 -7.41 1.40 -5.27
C THR A 130 -8.37 0.95 -4.16
N HIS A 131 -7.91 0.94 -2.91
CA HIS A 131 -8.72 0.47 -1.77
C HIS A 131 -9.46 1.59 -1.02
N THR A 132 -9.07 2.86 -1.19
CA THR A 132 -9.69 4.04 -0.55
C THR A 132 -10.00 5.15 -1.56
N VAL A 133 -10.96 6.01 -1.21
CA VAL A 133 -11.34 7.19 -2.02
C VAL A 133 -10.17 8.17 -2.15
N ALA A 134 -9.39 8.35 -1.09
CA ALA A 134 -8.29 9.29 -1.09
C ALA A 134 -7.14 8.86 -2.04
N LEU A 135 -6.79 7.57 -2.06
CA LEU A 135 -5.86 7.04 -3.07
C LEU A 135 -6.41 7.18 -4.49
N ARG A 136 -7.69 6.90 -4.70
CA ARG A 136 -8.34 7.12 -6.01
C ARG A 136 -8.18 8.57 -6.47
N ASN A 137 -8.44 9.54 -5.60
CA ASN A 137 -8.31 10.96 -5.91
C ASN A 137 -6.85 11.35 -6.18
N GLN A 138 -5.89 10.76 -5.44
CA GLN A 138 -4.46 10.96 -5.70
C GLN A 138 -4.08 10.47 -7.10
N TRP A 139 -4.53 9.28 -7.50
CA TRP A 139 -4.34 8.77 -8.85
C TRP A 139 -4.99 9.67 -9.91
N ALA A 140 -6.19 10.19 -9.65
CA ALA A 140 -6.89 11.08 -10.59
C ALA A 140 -6.12 12.39 -10.80
N LYS A 141 -5.65 13.02 -9.71
CA LYS A 141 -4.79 14.21 -9.78
C LYS A 141 -3.48 13.93 -10.54
N GLU A 142 -2.87 12.74 -10.34
CA GLU A 142 -1.64 12.39 -11.06
C GLU A 142 -1.90 12.16 -12.56
N VAL A 143 -3.05 11.58 -12.95
CA VAL A 143 -3.44 11.45 -14.37
C VAL A 143 -3.57 12.81 -15.04
N GLU A 144 -4.27 13.75 -14.39
CA GLU A 144 -4.41 15.12 -14.90
C GLU A 144 -3.04 15.80 -15.03
N LYS A 145 -2.18 15.65 -14.03
CA LYS A 145 -0.82 16.18 -14.04
C LYS A 145 -0.03 15.64 -15.24
N VAL A 146 0.08 14.32 -15.41
CA VAL A 146 1.01 13.70 -16.37
C VAL A 146 0.48 13.60 -17.80
N TYR A 147 -0.84 13.55 -17.98
CA TYR A 147 -1.47 13.43 -19.31
C TYR A 147 -2.33 14.65 -19.69
N GLY A 148 -2.73 15.50 -18.74
CA GLY A 148 -3.63 16.62 -19.02
C GLY A 148 -5.07 16.24 -19.29
N ILE A 149 -5.49 15.03 -18.90
CA ILE A 149 -6.86 14.53 -19.07
C ILE A 149 -7.47 14.18 -17.72
N THR A 150 -8.80 14.16 -17.65
CA THR A 150 -9.52 13.64 -16.50
C THR A 150 -9.66 12.13 -16.61
N ALA A 151 -9.30 11.41 -15.53
CA ALA A 151 -9.56 9.98 -15.42
C ALA A 151 -11.04 9.71 -15.12
N GLY A 152 -11.58 8.62 -15.66
CA GLY A 152 -12.92 8.17 -15.32
C GLY A 152 -12.98 7.54 -13.92
N ILE A 153 -14.04 7.78 -13.18
CA ILE A 153 -14.23 7.26 -11.81
C ILE A 153 -15.29 6.16 -11.75
N LEU A 154 -14.94 5.02 -11.14
CA LEU A 154 -15.87 3.95 -10.76
C LEU A 154 -15.98 3.84 -9.23
N GLY A 155 -16.91 4.59 -8.65
CA GLY A 155 -17.12 4.66 -7.21
C GLY A 155 -17.80 5.94 -6.76
N SER A 156 -18.25 5.98 -5.50
CA SER A 156 -18.93 7.15 -4.91
C SER A 156 -20.15 7.63 -5.71
N GLY A 157 -20.86 6.73 -6.41
CA GLY A 157 -22.00 7.06 -7.27
C GLY A 157 -21.66 7.28 -8.74
N ASN A 158 -20.37 7.47 -9.08
CA ASN A 158 -19.93 7.70 -10.46
C ASN A 158 -19.70 6.40 -11.22
N TRP A 159 -20.00 6.42 -12.52
CA TRP A 159 -19.82 5.31 -13.45
C TRP A 159 -19.26 5.81 -14.81
N GLU A 160 -18.02 6.29 -14.80
CA GLU A 160 -17.36 6.87 -15.98
C GLU A 160 -16.37 5.85 -16.58
N ILE A 161 -16.90 4.85 -17.29
CA ILE A 161 -16.08 3.74 -17.77
C ILE A 161 -15.36 4.03 -19.09
N ASP A 162 -15.78 5.05 -19.85
CA ASP A 162 -15.34 5.24 -21.24
C ASP A 162 -13.99 5.95 -21.41
N HIS A 163 -13.38 6.40 -20.31
CA HIS A 163 -12.09 7.07 -20.33
C HIS A 163 -10.93 6.11 -20.66
N PRO A 164 -9.82 6.58 -21.27
CA PRO A 164 -8.62 5.78 -21.49
C PRO A 164 -8.03 5.21 -20.20
N ILE A 165 -8.10 6.02 -19.13
CA ILE A 165 -7.69 5.64 -17.78
C ILE A 165 -8.90 5.77 -16.86
N VAL A 166 -9.23 4.68 -16.18
CA VAL A 166 -10.33 4.59 -15.23
C VAL A 166 -9.79 4.17 -13.87
N ILE A 167 -10.25 4.82 -12.80
CA ILE A 167 -9.82 4.53 -11.43
C ILE A 167 -11.03 4.08 -10.62
N GLY A 168 -10.94 2.90 -10.03
CA GLY A 168 -12.03 2.29 -9.28
C GLY A 168 -11.66 1.88 -7.87
N ASN A 169 -12.63 1.99 -6.95
CA ASN A 169 -12.49 1.44 -5.61
C ASN A 169 -12.88 -0.04 -5.58
N THR A 170 -12.11 -0.86 -4.86
CA THR A 170 -12.27 -2.32 -4.81
C THR A 170 -13.73 -2.77 -4.55
N GLN A 171 -14.45 -2.18 -3.58
CA GLN A 171 -15.82 -2.60 -3.26
C GLN A 171 -16.82 -2.30 -4.38
N THR A 172 -16.64 -1.21 -5.11
CA THR A 172 -17.49 -0.87 -6.26
C THR A 172 -17.21 -1.80 -7.42
N LEU A 173 -15.93 -2.04 -7.72
CA LEU A 173 -15.51 -2.95 -8.78
C LEU A 173 -15.98 -4.37 -8.52
N TYR A 174 -15.83 -4.87 -7.29
CA TYR A 174 -16.27 -6.21 -6.89
C TYR A 174 -17.78 -6.42 -7.11
N ARG A 175 -18.61 -5.43 -6.74
CA ARG A 175 -20.07 -5.49 -6.95
C ARG A 175 -20.48 -5.45 -8.42
N ASN A 176 -19.60 -5.00 -9.30
CA ASN A 176 -19.89 -4.82 -10.73
C ASN A 176 -18.93 -5.60 -11.64
N ILE A 177 -18.33 -6.70 -11.15
CA ILE A 177 -17.34 -7.51 -11.89
C ILE A 177 -17.82 -7.82 -13.31
N GLU A 178 -19.07 -8.25 -13.48
CA GLU A 178 -19.62 -8.62 -14.79
C GLU A 178 -19.63 -7.48 -15.80
N LYS A 179 -19.78 -6.23 -15.32
CA LYS A 179 -19.78 -5.04 -16.18
C LYS A 179 -18.38 -4.58 -16.59
N ILE A 180 -17.33 -4.99 -15.85
CA ILE A 180 -15.96 -4.48 -16.03
C ILE A 180 -14.96 -5.53 -16.52
N ARG A 181 -15.27 -6.82 -16.36
CA ARG A 181 -14.31 -7.92 -16.54
C ARG A 181 -13.74 -8.06 -17.97
N LYS A 182 -14.36 -7.38 -18.95
CA LYS A 182 -13.95 -7.36 -20.37
C LYS A 182 -13.68 -5.96 -20.93
N GLU A 183 -13.66 -4.94 -20.09
CA GLU A 183 -13.61 -3.54 -20.53
C GLU A 183 -12.19 -2.96 -20.60
N PHE A 184 -11.20 -3.67 -20.05
CA PHE A 184 -9.84 -3.15 -19.89
C PHE A 184 -8.81 -4.10 -20.49
N GLY A 185 -7.79 -3.52 -21.13
CA GLY A 185 -6.62 -4.28 -21.60
C GLY A 185 -5.48 -4.33 -20.57
N THR A 186 -5.45 -3.36 -19.65
CA THR A 186 -4.48 -3.30 -18.54
C THR A 186 -5.19 -3.09 -17.20
N ILE A 187 -4.76 -3.83 -16.17
CA ILE A 187 -5.06 -3.55 -14.77
C ILE A 187 -3.78 -3.17 -14.04
N ILE A 188 -3.84 -2.09 -13.28
CA ILE A 188 -2.82 -1.72 -12.28
C ILE A 188 -3.47 -1.83 -10.91
N LEU A 189 -2.96 -2.72 -10.05
CA LEU A 189 -3.39 -2.82 -8.66
C LEU A 189 -2.40 -2.08 -7.76
N ASP A 190 -2.86 -0.98 -7.15
CA ASP A 190 -2.12 -0.28 -6.12
C ASP A 190 -2.25 -0.99 -4.77
N GLU A 191 -1.20 -0.95 -3.96
CA GLU A 191 -1.05 -1.73 -2.74
C GLU A 191 -1.42 -3.21 -2.95
N MET A 192 -0.82 -3.82 -3.98
CA MET A 192 -1.16 -5.18 -4.44
C MET A 192 -1.03 -6.26 -3.37
N HIS A 193 -0.35 -5.97 -2.27
CA HIS A 193 -0.26 -6.88 -1.14
C HIS A 193 -1.64 -7.26 -0.57
N HIS A 194 -2.71 -6.50 -0.85
CA HIS A 194 -4.09 -6.86 -0.51
C HIS A 194 -4.70 -7.98 -1.35
N VAL A 195 -4.05 -8.44 -2.43
CA VAL A 195 -4.57 -9.48 -3.35
C VAL A 195 -4.90 -10.80 -2.66
N SER A 196 -4.28 -11.08 -1.51
CA SER A 196 -4.56 -12.26 -0.70
C SER A 196 -5.98 -12.31 -0.12
N SER A 197 -6.77 -11.23 -0.23
CA SER A 197 -8.18 -11.23 0.16
C SER A 197 -9.08 -11.78 -0.97
N PRO A 198 -10.17 -12.50 -0.64
CA PRO A 198 -11.10 -13.04 -1.63
C PRO A 198 -11.68 -11.99 -2.59
N THR A 199 -11.88 -10.77 -2.11
CA THR A 199 -12.42 -9.67 -2.91
C THR A 199 -11.46 -9.27 -4.03
N PHE A 200 -10.17 -9.08 -3.71
CA PHE A 200 -9.17 -8.68 -4.70
C PHE A 200 -8.83 -9.84 -5.64
N SER A 201 -8.62 -11.04 -5.09
CA SER A 201 -8.32 -12.21 -5.92
C SER A 201 -9.42 -12.47 -6.94
N LYS A 202 -10.70 -12.47 -6.52
CA LYS A 202 -11.84 -12.67 -7.43
C LYS A 202 -11.91 -11.62 -8.52
N LEU A 203 -11.65 -10.35 -8.19
CA LEU A 203 -11.64 -9.25 -9.15
C LEU A 203 -10.56 -9.45 -10.24
N LEU A 204 -9.35 -9.86 -9.85
CA LEU A 204 -8.27 -10.13 -10.80
C LEU A 204 -8.50 -11.41 -11.61
N ASP A 205 -8.97 -12.48 -10.97
CA ASP A 205 -9.15 -13.80 -11.60
C ASP A 205 -10.27 -13.85 -12.64
N THR A 206 -11.27 -12.98 -12.48
CA THR A 206 -12.40 -12.88 -13.41
C THR A 206 -12.12 -11.95 -14.58
N ASN A 207 -11.11 -11.07 -14.46
CA ASN A 207 -10.80 -10.09 -15.48
C ASN A 207 -9.93 -10.67 -16.61
N HIS A 208 -10.33 -10.38 -17.84
CA HIS A 208 -9.71 -10.89 -19.07
C HIS A 208 -8.56 -10.01 -19.61
N CYS A 209 -8.21 -8.91 -18.96
CA CYS A 209 -7.13 -8.01 -19.40
C CYS A 209 -5.82 -8.74 -19.74
N ARG A 210 -5.12 -8.25 -20.77
CA ARG A 210 -3.82 -8.77 -21.21
C ARG A 210 -2.71 -8.55 -20.19
N TYR A 211 -2.73 -7.39 -19.53
CA TYR A 211 -1.68 -6.95 -18.61
C TYR A 211 -2.22 -6.72 -17.19
N LYS A 212 -1.55 -7.30 -16.20
CA LYS A 212 -1.82 -7.16 -14.77
C LYS A 212 -0.52 -6.73 -14.09
N ILE A 213 -0.52 -5.50 -13.57
CA ILE A 213 0.65 -4.91 -12.90
C ILE A 213 0.31 -4.71 -11.43
N GLY A 214 1.17 -5.23 -10.54
CA GLY A 214 1.03 -5.05 -9.10
C GLY A 214 2.04 -4.04 -8.56
N LEU A 215 1.57 -3.00 -7.87
CA LEU A 215 2.42 -2.00 -7.23
C LEU A 215 2.42 -2.20 -5.71
N SER A 216 3.59 -2.31 -5.08
CA SER A 216 3.68 -2.40 -3.62
C SER A 216 5.02 -1.88 -3.10
N GLY A 217 5.05 -1.43 -1.85
CA GLY A 217 6.30 -1.19 -1.12
C GLY A 217 6.87 -2.43 -0.43
N THR A 218 6.05 -3.47 -0.28
CA THR A 218 6.40 -4.70 0.43
C THR A 218 5.83 -5.92 -0.30
N ILE A 219 6.68 -6.91 -0.57
CA ILE A 219 6.23 -8.23 -1.06
C ILE A 219 5.95 -9.16 0.11
N GLU A 220 6.79 -9.15 1.14
CA GLU A 220 6.66 -10.08 2.26
C GLU A 220 5.47 -9.71 3.14
N ARG A 221 4.58 -10.68 3.35
CA ARG A 221 3.46 -10.57 4.28
C ARG A 221 3.71 -11.42 5.52
N LYS A 222 3.33 -10.89 6.69
CA LYS A 222 3.41 -11.60 7.97
C LYS A 222 2.60 -12.89 8.02
N ASP A 223 1.53 -12.96 7.24
CA ASP A 223 0.67 -14.15 7.14
C ASP A 223 1.14 -15.15 6.07
N GLY A 224 2.32 -14.97 5.46
CA GLY A 224 2.86 -15.89 4.45
C GLY A 224 2.13 -15.87 3.10
N LYS A 225 1.02 -15.13 2.94
CA LYS A 225 0.18 -15.16 1.72
C LYS A 225 0.76 -14.44 0.51
N HIS A 226 2.00 -13.98 0.58
CA HIS A 226 2.68 -13.37 -0.55
C HIS A 226 3.02 -14.37 -1.66
N VAL A 227 3.04 -15.66 -1.35
CA VAL A 227 3.30 -16.75 -2.29
C VAL A 227 2.35 -16.75 -3.49
N VAL A 228 1.11 -16.29 -3.33
CA VAL A 228 0.11 -16.24 -4.41
C VAL A 228 0.24 -15.01 -5.32
N PHE A 229 1.14 -14.07 -5.06
CA PHE A 229 1.23 -12.85 -5.88
C PHE A 229 1.59 -13.17 -7.34
N ARG A 230 2.47 -14.15 -7.54
CA ARG A 230 2.87 -14.63 -8.87
C ARG A 230 1.71 -15.23 -9.66
N ASP A 231 0.67 -15.72 -8.99
CA ASP A 231 -0.50 -16.31 -9.64
C ASP A 231 -1.31 -15.27 -10.42
N TYR A 232 -1.24 -14.00 -10.01
CA TYR A 232 -1.99 -12.92 -10.64
C TYR A 232 -1.11 -12.01 -11.50
N PHE A 233 0.11 -11.72 -11.05
CA PHE A 233 1.00 -10.72 -11.65
C PHE A 233 2.22 -11.33 -12.35
N GLY A 234 2.36 -12.66 -12.38
CA GLY A 234 3.53 -13.31 -12.96
C GLY A 234 4.76 -13.30 -12.04
N SER A 235 5.82 -13.96 -12.49
CA SER A 235 7.05 -14.16 -11.74
C SER A 235 8.04 -12.98 -11.85
N LYS A 236 7.85 -12.07 -12.80
CA LYS A 236 8.74 -10.92 -13.01
C LYS A 236 8.53 -9.88 -11.91
N ILE A 237 9.57 -9.65 -11.10
CA ILE A 237 9.55 -8.70 -10.00
C ILE A 237 10.65 -7.66 -10.21
N PHE A 238 10.25 -6.40 -10.37
CA PHE A 238 11.15 -5.26 -10.38
C PHE A 238 11.37 -4.75 -8.95
N LYS A 239 12.63 -4.55 -8.56
CA LYS A 239 13.04 -4.00 -7.26
C LYS A 239 13.97 -2.80 -7.49
N PRO A 240 13.42 -1.64 -7.89
CA PRO A 240 14.25 -0.46 -8.11
C PRO A 240 14.92 0.01 -6.80
N PRO A 241 16.04 0.74 -6.90
CA PRO A 241 16.75 1.27 -5.73
C PRO A 241 15.86 2.24 -4.93
N LYS A 242 16.18 2.38 -3.63
CA LYS A 242 15.58 3.42 -2.79
C LYS A 242 16.19 4.76 -3.18
N GLU A 243 15.35 5.75 -3.45
CA GLU A 243 15.78 7.08 -3.87
C GLU A 243 14.77 8.14 -3.40
N ASN A 244 15.10 9.42 -3.61
CA ASN A 244 14.24 10.55 -3.25
C ASN A 244 13.80 10.59 -1.77
N TYR A 245 14.66 10.11 -0.88
CA TYR A 245 14.47 10.19 0.56
C TYR A 245 15.70 10.78 1.28
N MET A 246 15.47 11.35 2.44
CA MET A 246 16.45 11.78 3.43
C MET A 246 16.54 10.71 4.52
N THR A 247 17.74 10.38 4.97
CA THR A 247 17.93 9.38 6.04
C THR A 247 17.48 9.96 7.37
N PRO A 248 16.49 9.36 8.06
CA PRO A 248 16.05 9.86 9.35
C PRO A 248 16.99 9.44 10.49
N SER A 249 16.97 10.19 11.59
CA SER A 249 17.39 9.69 12.90
C SER A 249 16.18 9.19 13.70
N VAL A 250 16.39 8.17 14.54
CA VAL A 250 15.37 7.63 15.44
C VAL A 250 15.72 8.01 16.86
N HIS A 251 14.81 8.69 17.54
CA HIS A 251 14.93 9.08 18.94
C HIS A 251 13.99 8.23 19.79
N LEU A 252 14.56 7.37 20.62
CA LEU A 252 13.83 6.48 21.52
C LEU A 252 13.56 7.21 22.83
N VAL A 253 12.29 7.33 23.20
CA VAL A 253 11.86 7.93 24.47
C VAL A 253 11.37 6.82 25.39
N HIS A 254 12.04 6.64 26.53
CA HIS A 254 11.61 5.67 27.55
C HIS A 254 10.57 6.33 28.46
N SER A 255 9.38 5.77 28.47
CA SER A 255 8.28 6.23 29.31
C SER A 255 8.01 5.24 30.43
N GLU A 256 7.83 5.78 31.63
CA GLU A 256 7.49 4.98 32.82
C GLU A 256 6.03 4.48 32.80
N ILE A 257 5.22 4.99 31.86
CA ILE A 257 3.82 4.63 31.68
C ILE A 257 3.69 3.18 31.20
N ARG A 258 2.81 2.43 31.88
CA ARG A 258 2.57 1.01 31.59
C ARG A 258 1.50 0.84 30.52
N PHE A 259 1.86 0.15 29.45
CA PHE A 259 0.92 -0.39 28.49
C PHE A 259 0.34 -1.72 28.99
N MET A 260 -0.99 -1.87 28.89
CA MET A 260 -1.68 -3.05 29.41
C MET A 260 -1.21 -4.36 28.75
N ASP A 261 -0.96 -5.36 29.59
CA ASP A 261 -0.57 -6.71 29.20
C ASP A 261 -1.72 -7.72 29.40
N GLY A 262 -1.60 -8.89 28.77
CA GLY A 262 -2.51 -10.03 28.97
C GLY A 262 -3.30 -10.41 27.72
N ALA A 263 -3.16 -11.64 27.25
CA ALA A 263 -3.70 -12.11 25.97
C ALA A 263 -5.23 -11.92 25.83
N LYS A 264 -5.97 -11.97 26.94
CA LYS A 264 -7.44 -11.81 26.97
C LYS A 264 -7.92 -10.37 26.85
N ILE A 265 -7.04 -9.37 27.01
CA ILE A 265 -7.43 -7.96 26.95
C ILE A 265 -7.45 -7.51 25.49
N PRO A 266 -8.61 -7.09 24.94
CA PRO A 266 -8.70 -6.59 23.56
C PRO A 266 -7.74 -5.43 23.32
N TRP A 267 -7.10 -5.41 22.15
CA TRP A 267 -6.17 -4.33 21.75
C TRP A 267 -6.78 -2.95 21.95
N ALA A 268 -8.05 -2.79 21.55
CA ALA A 268 -8.75 -1.52 21.64
C ALA A 268 -8.79 -0.96 23.08
N ASN A 269 -9.00 -1.81 24.09
CA ASN A 269 -9.05 -1.39 25.49
C ASN A 269 -7.68 -0.94 25.99
N ARG A 270 -6.61 -1.62 25.57
CA ARG A 270 -5.24 -1.26 25.93
C ARG A 270 -4.86 0.13 25.40
N VAL A 271 -5.18 0.38 24.14
CA VAL A 271 -4.95 1.69 23.51
C VAL A 271 -5.80 2.77 24.17
N THR A 272 -7.08 2.50 24.47
CA THR A 272 -7.95 3.46 25.15
C THR A 272 -7.44 3.81 26.54
N LYS A 273 -6.93 2.84 27.31
CA LYS A 273 -6.35 3.12 28.64
C LYS A 273 -5.12 4.03 28.54
N LEU A 274 -4.23 3.76 27.60
CA LEU A 274 -3.05 4.60 27.34
C LEU A 274 -3.46 6.01 26.88
N ALA A 275 -4.40 6.11 25.95
CA ALA A 275 -4.91 7.37 25.41
C ALA A 275 -5.57 8.27 26.47
N ASN A 276 -6.18 7.67 27.50
CA ASN A 276 -6.81 8.41 28.59
C ASN A 276 -5.84 8.74 29.73
N ASP A 277 -4.59 8.27 29.67
CA ASP A 277 -3.55 8.60 30.64
C ASP A 277 -3.12 10.07 30.46
N GLU A 278 -3.21 10.84 31.54
CA GLU A 278 -2.95 12.28 31.51
C GLU A 278 -1.45 12.59 31.33
N GLU A 279 -0.58 11.88 32.03
CA GLU A 279 0.87 12.01 31.88
C GLU A 279 1.31 11.67 30.45
N TYR A 280 0.70 10.65 29.85
CA TYR A 280 0.97 10.28 28.47
C TYR A 280 0.59 11.39 27.48
N ARG A 281 -0.61 11.96 27.62
CA ARG A 281 -1.09 13.06 26.76
C ARG A 281 -0.16 14.27 26.84
N HIS A 282 0.23 14.68 28.05
CA HIS A 282 1.17 15.78 28.25
C HIS A 282 2.53 15.46 27.64
N THR A 283 3.05 14.25 27.82
CA THR A 283 4.33 13.83 27.23
C THR A 283 4.33 13.96 25.72
N ILE A 284 3.29 13.46 25.04
CA ILE A 284 3.18 13.54 23.57
C ILE A 284 3.04 14.99 23.09
N ALA A 285 2.18 15.79 23.73
CA ALA A 285 2.01 17.20 23.38
C ALA A 285 3.31 18.00 23.55
N MET A 286 4.03 17.79 24.65
CA MET A 286 5.30 18.46 24.93
C MET A 286 6.41 18.06 23.95
N LEU A 287 6.49 16.78 23.59
CA LEU A 287 7.41 16.32 22.54
C LEU A 287 7.08 16.99 21.21
N ALA A 288 5.80 17.04 20.82
CA ALA A 288 5.39 17.68 19.58
C ALA A 288 5.75 19.17 19.56
N ALA A 289 5.44 19.91 20.62
CA ALA A 289 5.79 21.32 20.76
C ALA A 289 7.30 21.56 20.75
N ALA A 290 8.08 20.72 21.45
CA ALA A 290 9.53 20.86 21.53
C ALA A 290 10.22 20.65 20.16
N TYR A 291 9.78 19.68 19.36
CA TYR A 291 10.33 19.49 18.01
C TYR A 291 9.84 20.55 17.03
N ALA A 292 8.60 21.02 17.18
CA ALA A 292 8.13 22.18 16.44
C ALA A 292 8.96 23.44 16.72
N ALA A 293 9.31 23.69 17.98
CA ALA A 293 10.18 24.79 18.38
C ALA A 293 11.61 24.68 17.84
N ARG A 294 12.09 23.45 17.54
CA ARG A 294 13.37 23.19 16.85
C ARG A 294 13.27 23.33 15.32
N GLY A 295 12.12 23.76 14.79
CA GLY A 295 11.91 24.00 13.37
C GLY A 295 11.29 22.83 12.60
N HIS A 296 10.92 21.72 13.25
CA HIS A 296 10.22 20.63 12.57
C HIS A 296 8.77 20.97 12.29
N LYS A 297 8.28 20.51 11.13
CA LYS A 297 6.85 20.29 10.92
C LYS A 297 6.55 18.87 11.39
N VAL A 298 5.85 18.75 12.50
CA VAL A 298 5.67 17.51 13.25
C VAL A 298 4.36 16.83 12.88
N LEU A 299 4.41 15.53 12.60
CA LEU A 299 3.26 14.67 12.43
C LEU A 299 3.14 13.76 13.66
N VAL A 300 2.01 13.83 14.36
CA VAL A 300 1.67 12.92 15.46
C VAL A 300 0.54 12.00 15.03
N VAL A 301 0.77 10.68 15.11
CA VAL A 301 -0.20 9.67 14.69
C VAL A 301 -0.68 8.79 15.84
N SER A 302 -1.98 8.55 15.88
CA SER A 302 -2.66 7.67 16.83
C SER A 302 -3.94 7.10 16.24
N ASP A 303 -4.46 6.01 16.80
CA ASP A 303 -5.73 5.39 16.47
C ASP A 303 -6.89 5.86 17.38
N ARG A 304 -6.68 6.91 18.17
CA ARG A 304 -7.70 7.51 19.05
C ARG A 304 -7.90 9.00 18.78
N VAL A 305 -9.07 9.34 18.24
CA VAL A 305 -9.45 10.72 17.91
C VAL A 305 -9.47 11.63 19.14
N ALA A 306 -10.08 11.20 20.25
CA ALA A 306 -10.15 11.99 21.48
C ALA A 306 -8.75 12.31 22.05
N PHE A 307 -7.82 11.36 21.95
CA PHE A 307 -6.42 11.54 22.34
C PHE A 307 -5.71 12.59 21.47
N LEU A 308 -5.87 12.50 20.15
CA LEU A 308 -5.31 13.46 19.21
C LEU A 308 -5.84 14.88 19.45
N LYS A 309 -7.16 15.03 19.66
CA LYS A 309 -7.78 16.31 19.99
C LYS A 309 -7.25 16.87 21.30
N SER A 310 -7.18 16.06 22.36
CA SER A 310 -6.59 16.47 23.66
C SER A 310 -5.13 16.92 23.51
N CYS A 311 -4.31 16.18 22.76
CA CYS A 311 -2.90 16.55 22.56
C CYS A 311 -2.77 17.84 21.74
N ALA A 312 -3.63 18.04 20.73
CA ALA A 312 -3.68 19.27 19.94
C ALA A 312 -4.04 20.47 20.81
N GLU A 313 -5.08 20.35 21.65
CA GLU A 313 -5.46 21.38 22.63
C GLU A 313 -4.30 21.73 23.58
N LEU A 314 -3.61 20.72 24.12
CA LEU A 314 -2.43 20.92 24.97
C LEU A 314 -1.24 21.56 24.25
N THR A 315 -1.14 21.37 22.93
CA THR A 315 -0.07 21.97 22.10
C THR A 315 -0.37 23.45 21.77
N GLY A 316 -1.64 23.82 21.76
CA GLY A 316 -2.11 25.19 21.51
C GLY A 316 -2.23 25.55 20.03
N GLU A 317 -2.21 26.86 19.74
CA GLU A 317 -2.63 27.44 18.45
C GLU A 317 -1.79 27.02 17.23
N LYS A 318 -0.57 26.49 17.45
CA LYS A 318 0.30 25.99 16.37
C LYS A 318 0.01 24.54 15.96
N ALA A 319 -1.05 23.93 16.50
CA ALA A 319 -1.46 22.59 16.21
C ALA A 319 -2.77 22.55 15.41
N VAL A 320 -2.82 21.65 14.43
CA VAL A 320 -4.05 21.27 13.74
C VAL A 320 -4.32 19.78 13.95
N CYS A 321 -5.60 19.40 14.01
CA CYS A 321 -6.00 18.01 14.19
C CYS A 321 -6.91 17.58 13.04
N VAL A 322 -6.45 16.63 12.22
CA VAL A 322 -7.18 16.09 11.09
C VAL A 322 -7.69 14.69 11.41
N THR A 323 -9.02 14.57 11.54
CA THR A 323 -9.69 13.35 11.98
C THR A 323 -10.80 12.92 11.01
N GLY A 324 -11.34 11.71 11.20
CA GLY A 324 -12.22 11.06 10.21
C GLY A 324 -13.59 11.72 10.07
N ASP A 325 -14.02 12.42 11.12
CA ASP A 325 -15.21 13.26 11.21
C ASP A 325 -15.11 14.54 10.36
N ILE A 326 -13.92 14.95 9.93
CA ILE A 326 -13.73 16.13 9.10
C ILE A 326 -14.01 15.76 7.64
N PRO A 327 -14.96 16.45 6.96
CA PRO A 327 -15.25 16.25 5.55
C PRO A 327 -13.99 16.40 4.69
N HIS A 328 -13.87 15.60 3.63
CA HIS A 328 -12.66 15.60 2.80
C HIS A 328 -12.37 16.98 2.19
N ALA A 329 -13.40 17.75 1.83
CA ALA A 329 -13.24 19.11 1.28
C ALA A 329 -12.54 20.06 2.26
N ASP A 330 -12.79 19.90 3.57
CA ASP A 330 -12.27 20.80 4.60
C ASP A 330 -10.86 20.39 5.07
N ARG A 331 -10.45 19.14 4.79
CA ARG A 331 -9.12 18.64 5.16
C ARG A 331 -8.01 19.41 4.46
N GLU A 332 -8.20 19.79 3.18
CA GLU A 332 -7.18 20.54 2.42
C GLU A 332 -6.87 21.87 3.11
N GLY A 333 -7.88 22.62 3.57
CA GLY A 333 -7.67 23.89 4.28
C GLY A 333 -6.89 23.74 5.60
N LEU A 334 -7.13 22.67 6.38
CA LEU A 334 -6.36 22.40 7.60
C LEU A 334 -4.91 22.01 7.30
N ILE A 335 -4.69 21.29 6.20
CA ILE A 335 -3.35 20.92 5.75
C ILE A 335 -2.59 22.15 5.25
N ASP A 336 -3.27 23.09 4.59
CA ASP A 336 -2.69 24.34 4.11
C ASP A 336 -2.17 25.20 5.28
N GLN A 337 -2.79 25.14 6.46
CA GLN A 337 -2.26 25.79 7.66
C GLN A 337 -0.89 25.25 8.08
N VAL A 338 -0.58 23.99 7.77
CA VAL A 338 0.74 23.38 8.05
C VAL A 338 1.73 23.67 6.92
N LEU A 339 1.25 23.69 5.67
CA LEU A 339 2.07 23.93 4.48
C LEU A 339 2.50 25.38 4.33
N TYR A 340 1.55 26.31 4.51
CA TYR A 340 1.68 27.72 4.21
C TYR A 340 1.39 28.64 5.39
N GLY A 341 0.71 28.13 6.42
CA GLY A 341 0.41 28.87 7.65
C GLY A 341 1.43 28.65 8.77
N ASP A 342 1.04 29.13 9.96
CA ASP A 342 1.87 29.12 11.17
C ASP A 342 1.81 27.80 11.95
N ALA A 343 0.95 26.86 11.55
CA ALA A 343 0.83 25.58 12.23
C ALA A 343 2.07 24.72 11.96
N ASN A 344 2.66 24.19 13.03
CA ASN A 344 3.86 23.37 12.97
C ASN A 344 3.63 21.93 13.44
N VAL A 345 2.46 21.65 14.02
CA VAL A 345 2.10 20.31 14.50
C VAL A 345 0.80 19.86 13.86
N LEU A 346 0.84 18.67 13.28
CA LEU A 346 -0.27 18.01 12.65
C LEU A 346 -0.58 16.72 13.40
N TYR A 347 -1.72 16.71 14.07
CA TYR A 347 -2.29 15.51 14.68
C TYR A 347 -3.23 14.84 13.69
N GLY A 348 -3.19 13.53 13.61
CA GLY A 348 -4.30 12.82 12.99
C GLY A 348 -4.17 11.32 12.98
N THR A 349 -5.19 10.67 12.45
CA THR A 349 -5.28 9.22 12.57
C THR A 349 -4.31 8.53 11.61
N GLN A 350 -3.83 7.35 12.00
CA GLN A 350 -2.98 6.53 11.12
C GLN A 350 -3.64 6.29 9.75
N ALA A 351 -4.96 6.08 9.72
CA ALA A 351 -5.74 5.90 8.50
C ALA A 351 -5.63 7.11 7.56
N ILE A 352 -5.84 8.32 8.07
CA ILE A 352 -5.83 9.56 7.29
C ILE A 352 -4.46 9.84 6.65
N PHE A 353 -3.37 9.54 7.37
CA PHE A 353 -2.02 9.71 6.83
C PHE A 353 -1.53 8.54 5.98
N SER A 354 -2.17 7.37 6.10
CA SER A 354 -2.02 6.30 5.10
C SER A 354 -2.74 6.64 3.80
N GLU A 355 -3.81 7.45 3.86
CA GLU A 355 -4.77 7.69 2.77
C GLU A 355 -4.35 8.68 1.67
N GLY A 356 -3.18 9.33 1.74
CA GLY A 356 -2.68 10.12 0.58
C GLY A 356 -2.55 11.63 0.78
N ILE A 357 -2.69 12.14 2.01
CA ILE A 357 -2.29 13.50 2.32
C ILE A 357 -0.77 13.62 2.12
N SER A 358 -0.36 14.54 1.24
CA SER A 358 1.04 14.79 0.88
C SER A 358 1.49 16.11 1.49
N VAL A 359 2.13 16.05 2.65
CA VAL A 359 2.75 17.21 3.30
C VAL A 359 4.25 16.99 3.29
N ASP A 360 4.88 17.33 2.16
CA ASP A 360 6.30 17.04 1.94
C ASP A 360 7.22 17.86 2.88
N THR A 361 6.68 18.92 3.52
CA THR A 361 7.37 19.71 4.54
C THR A 361 7.50 19.00 5.89
N LEU A 362 6.72 17.94 6.15
CA LEU A 362 6.82 17.20 7.42
C LEU A 362 8.22 16.62 7.59
N SER A 363 8.84 16.88 8.74
CA SER A 363 10.21 16.45 9.06
C SER A 363 10.32 15.75 10.41
N CYS A 364 9.22 15.56 11.13
CA CYS A 364 9.22 14.76 12.36
C CYS A 364 7.97 13.87 12.44
N LEU A 365 8.14 12.60 12.83
CA LEU A 365 7.05 11.66 13.09
C LEU A 365 7.06 11.24 14.56
N ILE A 366 5.94 11.42 15.26
CA ILE A 366 5.73 10.91 16.62
C ILE A 366 4.71 9.78 16.58
N LEU A 367 5.12 8.60 17.05
CA LEU A 367 4.23 7.45 17.21
C LEU A 367 3.48 7.56 18.54
N GLY A 368 2.31 8.21 18.51
CA GLY A 368 1.45 8.41 19.69
C GLY A 368 0.74 7.14 20.17
N THR A 369 0.81 6.04 19.42
CA THR A 369 0.44 4.70 19.88
C THR A 369 1.41 3.65 19.34
N PRO A 370 1.63 2.53 20.06
CA PRO A 370 2.55 1.49 19.60
C PRO A 370 2.12 0.88 18.24
N VAL A 371 3.03 0.92 17.27
CA VAL A 371 2.84 0.32 15.94
C VAL A 371 3.61 -1.00 15.84
N ASN A 372 2.96 -2.05 15.32
CA ASN A 372 3.58 -3.36 15.07
C ASN A 372 3.45 -3.82 13.61
N ASN A 373 2.95 -2.96 12.72
CA ASN A 373 2.80 -3.26 11.30
C ASN A 373 3.92 -2.54 10.53
N GLU A 374 4.89 -3.29 10.01
CA GLU A 374 6.05 -2.75 9.29
C GLU A 374 5.66 -2.01 7.99
N PRO A 375 4.77 -2.54 7.13
CA PRO A 375 4.21 -1.78 6.02
C PRO A 375 3.63 -0.42 6.42
N LEU A 376 2.80 -0.37 7.47
CA LEU A 376 2.23 0.88 7.97
C LEU A 376 3.31 1.83 8.49
N LEU A 377 4.27 1.33 9.27
CA LEU A 377 5.39 2.13 9.75
C LEU A 377 6.22 2.70 8.59
N THR A 378 6.47 1.90 7.56
CA THR A 378 7.18 2.32 6.34
C THR A 378 6.43 3.42 5.60
N GLN A 379 5.11 3.31 5.47
CA GLN A 379 4.27 4.35 4.87
C GLN A 379 4.31 5.65 5.68
N LEU A 380 4.18 5.57 7.01
CA LEU A 380 4.22 6.71 7.92
C LEU A 380 5.58 7.42 7.86
N VAL A 381 6.68 6.67 7.94
CA VAL A 381 8.04 7.22 7.78
C VAL A 381 8.20 7.84 6.39
N GLY A 382 7.65 7.20 5.35
CA GLY A 382 7.57 7.71 3.98
C GLY A 382 6.90 9.08 3.82
N ARG A 383 6.11 9.53 4.81
CA ARG A 383 5.52 10.88 4.82
C ARG A 383 6.52 11.94 5.28
N VAL A 384 7.48 11.60 6.12
CA VAL A 384 8.43 12.57 6.69
C VAL A 384 9.80 12.54 6.03
N ILE A 385 10.18 11.45 5.36
CA ILE A 385 11.53 11.31 4.78
C ILE A 385 11.68 11.83 3.35
N ARG A 386 10.63 12.34 2.72
CA ARG A 386 10.73 12.84 1.33
C ARG A 386 11.71 13.99 1.23
N LYS A 387 12.59 13.96 0.21
CA LYS A 387 13.49 15.08 -0.07
C LYS A 387 12.69 16.32 -0.45
N LYS A 388 13.06 17.45 0.14
CA LYS A 388 12.57 18.79 -0.22
C LYS A 388 13.67 19.79 0.08
N GLU A 389 13.85 20.78 -0.78
CA GLU A 389 14.83 21.84 -0.58
C GLU A 389 14.55 22.61 0.71
N GLY A 390 15.61 22.94 1.47
CA GLY A 390 15.52 23.64 2.75
C GLY A 390 14.92 22.83 3.91
N LYS A 391 14.57 21.55 3.69
CA LYS A 391 14.00 20.70 4.73
C LYS A 391 15.09 20.17 5.67
N ILE A 392 14.84 20.28 6.97
CA ILE A 392 15.71 19.71 8.00
C ILE A 392 15.64 18.19 8.05
N ASP A 393 16.71 17.57 8.55
CA ASP A 393 16.83 16.11 8.61
C ASP A 393 15.66 15.47 9.36
N PRO A 394 15.04 14.42 8.80
CA PRO A 394 13.84 13.85 9.41
C PRO A 394 14.14 13.15 10.74
N VAL A 395 13.21 13.25 11.70
CA VAL A 395 13.33 12.58 13.00
C VAL A 395 12.11 11.70 13.26
N ILE A 396 12.34 10.45 13.66
CA ILE A 396 11.29 9.54 14.15
C ILE A 396 11.38 9.46 15.67
N ILE A 397 10.33 9.85 16.36
CA ILE A 397 10.21 9.74 17.81
C ILE A 397 9.38 8.49 18.14
N ASP A 398 10.05 7.50 18.73
CA ASP A 398 9.45 6.22 19.09
C ASP A 398 9.34 6.09 20.61
N ILE A 399 8.11 5.96 21.11
CA ILE A 399 7.83 5.91 22.54
C ILE A 399 7.83 4.46 23.03
N HIS A 400 8.75 4.18 23.94
CA HIS A 400 8.92 2.87 24.58
C HIS A 400 8.20 2.87 25.92
N LEU A 401 7.03 2.21 25.95
CA LEU A 401 6.20 2.05 27.15
C LEU A 401 6.60 0.80 27.96
N LYS A 402 6.31 0.78 29.25
CA LYS A 402 6.45 -0.43 30.09
C LYS A 402 5.42 -1.49 29.72
N GLY A 403 5.78 -2.76 29.91
CA GLY A 403 4.91 -3.93 29.66
C GLY A 403 5.48 -4.85 28.58
N ASN A 404 5.18 -6.15 28.67
CA ASN A 404 5.73 -7.17 27.78
C ASN A 404 5.25 -6.98 26.34
N THR A 405 3.98 -6.60 26.16
CA THR A 405 3.37 -6.33 24.86
C THR A 405 4.05 -5.14 24.18
N ALA A 406 4.21 -4.02 24.91
CA ALA A 406 4.85 -2.82 24.39
C ALA A 406 6.34 -3.07 24.09
N ARG A 407 7.06 -3.74 25.00
CA ARG A 407 8.48 -4.11 24.81
C ARG A 407 8.68 -4.93 23.54
N ARG A 408 7.86 -5.96 23.31
CA ARG A 408 7.94 -6.79 22.10
C ARG A 408 7.72 -5.97 20.82
N GLN A 409 6.73 -5.07 20.83
CA GLN A 409 6.47 -4.21 19.66
C GLN A 409 7.62 -3.21 19.43
N ALA A 410 8.16 -2.62 20.50
CA ALA A 410 9.34 -1.75 20.42
C ALA A 410 10.56 -2.50 19.86
N SER A 411 10.83 -3.73 20.31
CA SER A 411 11.91 -4.57 19.77
C SER A 411 11.73 -4.84 18.27
N ASN A 412 10.51 -5.12 17.81
CA ASN A 412 10.23 -5.30 16.38
C ASN A 412 10.52 -4.02 15.57
N ARG A 413 10.14 -2.85 16.09
CA ARG A 413 10.42 -1.56 15.44
C ARG A 413 11.91 -1.24 15.41
N VAL A 414 12.63 -1.47 16.51
CA VAL A 414 14.09 -1.32 16.55
C VAL A 414 14.77 -2.24 15.54
N GLY A 415 14.35 -3.51 15.43
CA GLY A 415 14.86 -4.43 14.41
C GLY A 415 14.63 -3.91 12.98
N PHE A 416 13.47 -3.29 12.72
CA PHE A 416 13.22 -2.60 11.45
C PHE A 416 14.18 -1.43 11.24
N TYR A 417 14.35 -0.52 12.22
CA TYR A 417 15.27 0.63 12.09
C TYR A 417 16.72 0.20 11.83
N MET A 418 17.18 -0.85 12.51
CA MET A 418 18.50 -1.45 12.30
C MET A 418 18.65 -2.03 10.88
N LYS A 419 17.63 -2.76 10.40
CA LYS A 419 17.60 -3.28 9.02
C LYS A 419 17.64 -2.17 7.97
N GLN A 420 17.12 -0.98 8.27
CA GLN A 420 17.21 0.20 7.40
C GLN A 420 18.55 0.97 7.54
N GLY A 421 19.39 0.64 8.53
CA GLY A 421 20.64 1.34 8.80
C GLY A 421 20.47 2.74 9.38
N TRP A 422 19.35 3.02 10.06
CA TRP A 422 19.09 4.36 10.63
C TRP A 422 19.80 4.56 11.96
N GLN A 423 20.24 5.79 12.21
CA GLN A 423 20.88 6.15 13.48
C GLN A 423 19.85 6.16 14.61
N ILE A 424 20.09 5.38 15.65
CA ILE A 424 19.22 5.30 16.84
C ILE A 424 19.90 6.05 17.98
N LYS A 425 19.17 6.99 18.61
CA LYS A 425 19.58 7.75 19.80
C LYS A 425 18.59 7.48 20.92
N GLN A 426 19.07 7.36 22.15
CA GLN A 426 18.22 7.31 23.35
C GLN A 426 18.13 8.72 23.94
N LEU A 427 16.92 9.15 24.27
CA LEU A 427 16.64 10.43 24.93
C LEU A 427 16.30 10.23 26.41
#